data_AF-A0A3S0VSC7-F1
#
_entry.id   AF-A0A3S0VSC7-F1
#
_cell.length_a   1.000
_cell.length_b   1.000
_cell.length_c   1.000
_cell.angle_alpha   90.00
_cell.angle_beta   90.00
_cell.angle_gamma   90.00
#
_symmetry.space_group_name_H-M   'P 1'
#
loop_
_entity.id
_entity.type
_entity.pdbx_description
1 polymer ?
#
loop_
_entity_poly.entity_id
_entity_poly.type
_entity_poly.pdbx_seq_one_letter_code
_entity_poly.pdbx_strand_id
1 'polypeptide(L)'
;MTVLTVRTLGDPVLRTVCEPVTNFDDEIGRLVDDMIETMFEVEGVGLAAPQIGVSLRLFTYGVEGRDGEVGHVINPVLEVGEEPQEGGEGCLSVPGLSSDTPRRHWARVTGVDKNNRPVVVEGEGLLARCLQHETDHLDGKLYIDRLVGDDKKRIMKAIRAADYRDVAAGVERRRAGTVSSGFAAGSSFGKGSAFGGSALGGRS
;
A
#
# COMPACT_ATOMS: atom_id res chain seq x y z
N MET A 1 -0.56 -13.73 14.36
CA MET A 1 -0.52 -12.48 13.60
C MET A 1 0.63 -11.66 14.14
N THR A 2 1.39 -11.04 13.26
CA THR A 2 2.62 -10.30 13.56
C THR A 2 2.48 -8.84 13.15
N VAL A 3 3.06 -7.94 13.93
CA VAL A 3 3.15 -6.52 13.58
C VAL A 3 4.43 -6.32 12.77
N LEU A 4 4.31 -5.78 11.57
CA LEU A 4 5.38 -5.58 10.59
C LEU A 4 5.95 -4.15 10.67
N THR A 5 7.21 -3.99 10.28
CA THR A 5 7.83 -2.66 10.23
C THR A 5 7.35 -1.87 9.02
N VAL A 6 6.77 -0.69 9.25
CA VAL A 6 6.38 0.23 8.18
C VAL A 6 7.58 1.04 7.68
N ARG A 7 7.87 0.96 6.39
CA ARG A 7 8.89 1.71 5.66
C ARG A 7 8.52 3.17 5.53
N THR A 8 9.51 4.04 5.62
CA THR A 8 9.34 5.49 5.49
C THR A 8 10.01 6.04 4.22
N LEU A 9 9.63 7.27 3.85
CA LEU A 9 10.12 7.99 2.69
C LEU A 9 11.65 8.00 2.64
N GLY A 10 12.19 7.44 1.56
CA GLY A 10 13.63 7.23 1.38
C GLY A 10 13.95 5.77 1.05
N ASP A 11 13.10 4.83 1.50
CA ASP A 11 13.19 3.44 1.11
C ASP A 11 12.78 3.26 -0.38
N PRO A 12 13.64 2.68 -1.24
CA PRO A 12 13.36 2.49 -2.66
C PRO A 12 12.11 1.65 -2.96
N VAL A 13 11.71 0.75 -2.05
CA VAL A 13 10.52 -0.10 -2.25
C VAL A 13 9.24 0.73 -2.42
N LEU A 14 9.16 1.88 -1.75
CA LEU A 14 8.01 2.81 -1.83
C LEU A 14 7.92 3.54 -3.18
N ARG A 15 8.97 3.44 -4.00
CA ARG A 15 9.08 4.07 -5.33
C ARG A 15 9.08 3.06 -6.47
N THR A 16 8.88 1.78 -6.15
CA THR A 16 8.94 0.67 -7.11
C THR A 16 7.53 0.21 -7.44
N VAL A 17 7.21 0.07 -8.73
CA VAL A 17 5.93 -0.52 -9.15
C VAL A 17 5.90 -1.98 -8.71
N CYS A 18 4.85 -2.36 -8.00
CA CYS A 18 4.74 -3.68 -7.40
C CYS A 18 4.35 -4.75 -8.43
N GLU A 19 4.86 -5.96 -8.21
CA GLU A 19 4.57 -7.12 -9.05
C GLU A 19 3.19 -7.70 -8.73
N PRO A 20 2.46 -8.24 -9.73
CA PRO A 20 1.20 -8.91 -9.47
C PRO A 20 1.40 -10.18 -8.65
N VAL A 21 0.46 -10.47 -7.76
CA VAL A 21 0.40 -11.76 -7.05
C VAL A 21 -0.10 -12.82 -8.03
N THR A 22 0.66 -13.90 -8.18
CA THR A 22 0.32 -15.01 -9.09
C THR A 22 0.08 -16.33 -8.36
N ASN A 23 0.59 -16.46 -7.13
CA ASN A 23 0.41 -17.64 -6.28
C ASN A 23 -0.46 -17.26 -5.08
N PHE A 24 -1.51 -18.05 -4.84
CA PHE A 24 -2.49 -17.83 -3.77
C PHE A 24 -2.45 -19.01 -2.79
N ASP A 25 -1.46 -18.98 -1.91
CA ASP A 25 -1.19 -20.01 -0.91
C ASP A 25 -1.36 -19.47 0.52
N ASP A 26 -1.05 -20.32 1.49
CA ASP A 26 -1.11 -19.97 2.91
C ASP A 26 -0.14 -18.85 3.31
N GLU A 27 0.91 -18.57 2.51
CA GLU A 27 1.83 -17.46 2.78
C GLU A 27 1.16 -16.12 2.45
N ILE A 28 0.47 -16.02 1.31
CA ILE A 28 -0.35 -14.83 0.99
C ILE A 28 -1.45 -14.64 2.03
N GLY A 29 -2.10 -15.72 2.48
CA GLY A 29 -3.12 -15.63 3.52
C GLY A 29 -2.58 -15.04 4.83
N ARG A 30 -1.38 -15.50 5.26
CA ARG A 30 -0.70 -14.98 6.45
C ARG A 30 -0.23 -13.54 6.28
N LEU A 31 0.28 -13.18 5.10
CA LEU A 31 0.70 -11.82 4.81
C LEU A 31 -0.47 -10.83 4.94
N VAL A 32 -1.64 -11.19 4.38
CA VAL A 32 -2.85 -10.37 4.51
C VAL A 32 -3.21 -10.17 5.98
N ASP A 33 -3.24 -11.25 6.76
CA ASP A 33 -3.63 -11.19 8.17
C ASP A 33 -2.64 -10.33 8.99
N ASP A 34 -1.34 -10.43 8.71
CA ASP A 34 -0.30 -9.61 9.36
C ASP A 34 -0.34 -8.14 8.92
N MET A 35 -0.70 -7.86 7.67
CA MET A 35 -0.91 -6.50 7.18
C MET A 35 -2.12 -5.83 7.86
N ILE A 36 -3.24 -6.56 8.02
CA ILE A 36 -4.41 -6.04 8.74
C ILE A 36 -4.04 -5.73 10.20
N GLU A 37 -3.34 -6.63 10.87
CA GLU A 37 -2.93 -6.41 12.26
C GLU A 37 -1.97 -5.21 12.37
N THR A 38 -0.97 -5.14 11.48
CA THR A 38 -0.04 -4.01 11.41
C THR A 38 -0.76 -2.69 11.17
N MET A 39 -1.72 -2.65 10.23
CA MET A 39 -2.51 -1.46 9.90
C MET A 39 -3.18 -0.89 11.15
N PHE A 40 -3.86 -1.73 11.94
CA PHE A 40 -4.53 -1.27 13.15
C PHE A 40 -3.56 -0.88 14.26
N GLU A 41 -2.48 -1.62 14.45
CA GLU A 41 -1.49 -1.33 15.49
C GLU A 41 -0.81 0.04 15.28
N VAL A 42 -0.64 0.47 14.02
CA VAL A 42 -0.08 1.79 13.69
C VAL A 42 -1.14 2.86 13.47
N GLU A 43 -2.38 2.60 13.91
CA GLU A 43 -3.55 3.50 13.80
C GLU A 43 -3.84 3.94 12.35
N GLY A 44 -3.57 3.06 11.39
CA GLY A 44 -3.86 3.24 9.98
C GLY A 44 -5.28 2.81 9.59
N VAL A 45 -5.77 3.38 8.48
CA VAL A 45 -7.05 3.00 7.85
C VAL A 45 -6.88 2.25 6.53
N GLY A 46 -5.62 2.11 6.09
CA GLY A 46 -5.16 1.39 4.92
C GLY A 46 -3.67 1.08 5.05
N LEU A 47 -3.23 0.00 4.40
CA LEU A 47 -1.82 -0.39 4.34
C LEU A 47 -1.52 -1.19 3.06
N ALA A 48 -0.63 -0.67 2.22
CA ALA A 48 -0.13 -1.36 1.03
C ALA A 48 1.12 -2.21 1.35
N ALA A 49 1.25 -3.38 0.73
CA ALA A 49 2.38 -4.29 0.90
C ALA A 49 3.77 -3.64 0.74
N PRO A 50 4.04 -2.71 -0.22
CA PRO A 50 5.34 -2.05 -0.29
C PRO A 50 5.68 -1.26 0.98
N GLN A 51 4.69 -0.79 1.73
CA GLN A 51 4.91 -0.11 3.00
C GLN A 51 5.44 -1.03 4.08
N ILE A 52 5.34 -2.34 3.96
CA ILE A 52 6.01 -3.31 4.85
C ILE A 52 7.22 -3.97 4.17
N GLY A 53 7.64 -3.46 3.02
CA GLY A 53 8.81 -3.91 2.27
C GLY A 53 8.54 -5.07 1.30
N VAL A 54 7.28 -5.39 1.03
CA VAL A 54 6.88 -6.46 0.10
C VAL A 54 6.36 -5.84 -1.20
N SER A 55 7.08 -6.01 -2.30
CA SER A 55 6.73 -5.41 -3.60
C SER A 55 5.69 -6.25 -4.36
N LEU A 56 4.52 -6.43 -3.76
CA LEU A 56 3.37 -7.13 -4.35
C LEU A 56 2.15 -6.22 -4.45
N ARG A 57 1.31 -6.41 -5.46
CA ARG A 57 0.06 -5.67 -5.66
C ARG A 57 -1.02 -6.15 -4.68
N LEU A 58 -0.90 -5.75 -3.41
CA LEU A 58 -1.80 -6.09 -2.32
C LEU A 58 -1.92 -4.90 -1.36
N PHE A 59 -3.13 -4.55 -0.97
CA PHE A 59 -3.38 -3.64 0.15
C PHE A 59 -4.52 -4.11 1.05
N THR A 60 -4.55 -3.62 2.28
CA THR A 60 -5.63 -3.77 3.26
C THR A 60 -6.32 -2.44 3.51
N TYR A 61 -7.58 -2.47 3.95
CA TYR A 61 -8.38 -1.29 4.30
C TYR A 61 -9.28 -1.56 5.51
N GLY A 62 -9.61 -0.51 6.26
CA GLY A 62 -10.46 -0.58 7.45
C GLY A 62 -10.82 0.81 7.97
N VAL A 63 -11.51 1.61 7.16
CA VAL A 63 -11.74 3.05 7.43
C VAL A 63 -12.64 3.35 8.62
N GLU A 64 -13.49 2.39 9.01
CA GLU A 64 -14.39 2.48 10.15
C GLU A 64 -13.80 1.84 11.42
N GLY A 65 -12.54 1.40 11.37
CA GLY A 65 -11.91 0.66 12.47
C GLY A 65 -12.29 -0.82 12.47
N ARG A 66 -11.97 -1.52 13.57
CA ARG A 66 -12.19 -2.98 13.70
C ARG A 66 -13.66 -3.39 13.77
N ASP A 67 -14.55 -2.46 14.14
CA ASP A 67 -15.99 -2.70 14.27
C ASP A 67 -16.75 -2.50 12.95
N GLY A 68 -16.10 -1.93 11.93
CA GLY A 68 -16.67 -1.72 10.61
C GLY A 68 -16.14 -2.71 9.56
N GLU A 69 -16.28 -2.33 8.29
CA GLU A 69 -15.76 -3.16 7.20
C GLU A 69 -14.21 -3.14 7.17
N VAL A 70 -13.61 -4.34 7.25
CA VAL A 70 -12.17 -4.56 7.13
C VAL A 70 -11.93 -5.58 6.03
N GLY A 71 -11.04 -5.26 5.10
CA GLY A 71 -10.79 -6.13 3.97
C GLY A 71 -9.43 -5.91 3.33
N HIS A 72 -9.24 -6.56 2.20
CA HIS A 72 -8.03 -6.50 1.40
C HIS A 72 -8.36 -6.71 -0.07
N VAL A 73 -7.48 -6.20 -0.93
CA VAL A 73 -7.58 -6.41 -2.37
C VAL A 73 -6.23 -6.77 -2.93
N ILE A 74 -6.18 -7.88 -3.66
CA ILE A 74 -5.01 -8.35 -4.40
C ILE A 74 -5.23 -8.05 -5.89
N ASN A 75 -4.15 -7.64 -6.56
CA ASN A 75 -4.12 -7.21 -7.95
C ASN A 75 -5.21 -6.16 -8.29
N PRO A 76 -5.31 -5.07 -7.51
CA PRO A 76 -6.37 -4.09 -7.69
C PRO A 76 -6.27 -3.34 -9.02
N VAL A 77 -7.43 -3.09 -9.60
CA VAL A 77 -7.69 -2.16 -10.71
C VAL A 77 -8.62 -1.08 -10.20
N LEU A 78 -8.18 0.17 -10.27
CA LEU A 78 -8.88 1.34 -9.74
C LEU A 78 -9.69 2.05 -10.83
N GLU A 79 -10.93 2.35 -10.50
CA GLU A 79 -11.85 3.24 -11.19
C GLU A 79 -12.17 4.42 -10.27
N VAL A 80 -12.26 5.63 -10.82
CA VAL A 80 -12.56 6.84 -10.05
C VAL A 80 -13.60 7.69 -10.76
N GLY A 81 -14.41 8.40 -9.99
CA GLY A 81 -15.41 9.33 -10.51
C GLY A 81 -14.79 10.63 -11.01
N GLU A 82 -15.65 11.55 -11.46
CA GLU A 82 -15.22 12.87 -11.94
C GLU A 82 -15.15 13.92 -10.84
N GLU A 83 -16.04 13.82 -9.84
CA GLU A 83 -16.18 14.81 -8.77
C GLU A 83 -14.88 14.91 -7.94
N PRO A 84 -14.28 16.10 -7.82
CA PRO A 84 -13.11 16.28 -6.99
C PRO A 84 -13.47 16.14 -5.51
N GLN A 85 -12.54 15.59 -4.74
CA GLN A 85 -12.66 15.49 -3.29
C GLN A 85 -11.68 16.46 -2.63
N GLU A 86 -12.18 17.26 -1.70
CA GLU A 86 -11.37 18.09 -0.81
C GLU A 86 -10.92 17.29 0.43
N GLY A 87 -9.94 17.83 1.16
CA GLY A 87 -9.53 17.32 2.46
C GLY A 87 -8.10 16.78 2.52
N GLY A 88 -7.64 16.69 3.76
CA GLY A 88 -6.29 16.32 4.13
C GLY A 88 -6.01 14.84 3.94
N GLU A 89 -4.76 14.55 3.60
CA GLU A 89 -4.23 13.19 3.50
C GLU A 89 -2.89 13.13 4.24
N GLY A 90 -2.71 12.04 4.99
CA GLY A 90 -1.43 11.66 5.60
C GLY A 90 -1.01 10.29 5.06
N CYS A 91 0.19 9.85 5.42
CA CYS A 91 0.69 8.54 5.04
C CYS A 91 1.56 7.97 6.16
N LEU A 92 1.37 6.69 6.47
CA LEU A 92 2.20 5.99 7.46
C LEU A 92 3.68 5.97 7.07
N SER A 93 3.98 6.07 5.77
CA SER A 93 5.32 6.14 5.19
C SER A 93 5.86 7.57 5.01
N VAL A 94 5.07 8.61 5.28
CA VAL A 94 5.51 10.02 5.27
C VAL A 94 5.10 10.66 6.60
N PRO A 95 5.71 10.22 7.71
CA PRO A 95 5.19 10.52 9.04
C PRO A 95 5.33 12.00 9.41
N GLY A 96 4.38 12.50 10.20
CA GLY A 96 4.39 13.88 10.71
C GLY A 96 4.00 14.95 9.70
N LEU A 97 3.67 14.57 8.46
CA LEU A 97 3.25 15.49 7.41
C LEU A 97 1.88 15.09 6.86
N SER A 98 1.01 16.08 6.71
CA SER A 98 -0.28 15.96 6.03
C SER A 98 -0.58 17.22 5.23
N SER A 99 -1.38 17.06 4.18
CA SER A 99 -1.79 18.16 3.33
C SER A 99 -3.06 17.83 2.58
N ASP A 100 -3.81 18.86 2.19
CA ASP A 100 -4.91 18.71 1.26
C ASP A 100 -4.39 18.12 -0.05
N THR A 101 -4.98 17.00 -0.44
CA THR A 101 -4.48 16.18 -1.55
C THR A 101 -5.59 15.96 -2.56
N PRO A 102 -5.37 16.31 -3.85
CA PRO A 102 -6.36 16.10 -4.90
C PRO A 102 -6.74 14.62 -5.06
N ARG A 103 -8.02 14.31 -4.85
CA ARG A 103 -8.63 12.99 -5.01
C ARG A 103 -9.98 13.10 -5.71
N ARG A 104 -10.60 11.95 -5.99
CA ARG A 104 -11.99 11.85 -6.47
C ARG A 104 -12.92 11.40 -5.35
N HIS A 105 -14.14 11.96 -5.33
CA HIS A 105 -15.10 11.72 -4.25
C HIS A 105 -15.58 10.28 -4.21
N TRP A 106 -15.67 9.64 -5.37
CA TRP A 106 -16.02 8.23 -5.53
C TRP A 106 -14.86 7.44 -6.13
N ALA A 107 -14.65 6.22 -5.63
CA ALA A 107 -13.73 5.26 -6.21
C ALA A 107 -14.24 3.83 -6.05
N ARG A 108 -13.84 2.98 -6.98
CA ARG A 108 -14.08 1.54 -6.99
C ARG A 108 -12.79 0.81 -7.32
N VAL A 109 -12.54 -0.27 -6.60
CA VAL A 109 -11.45 -1.18 -6.89
C VAL A 109 -12.01 -2.58 -7.14
N THR A 110 -11.58 -3.17 -8.24
CA THR A 110 -11.80 -4.60 -8.53
C THR A 110 -10.50 -5.38 -8.41
N GLY A 111 -10.56 -6.60 -7.90
CA GLY A 111 -9.39 -7.47 -7.79
C GLY A 111 -9.80 -8.86 -7.32
N VAL A 112 -8.95 -9.50 -6.52
CA VAL A 112 -9.23 -10.80 -5.90
C VAL A 112 -8.88 -10.82 -4.41
N ASP A 113 -9.46 -11.76 -3.67
CA ASP A 113 -9.13 -12.02 -2.27
C ASP A 113 -7.93 -12.98 -2.13
N LYS A 114 -7.60 -13.36 -0.89
CA LYS A 114 -6.48 -14.26 -0.59
C LYS A 114 -6.68 -15.69 -1.09
N ASN A 115 -7.90 -16.03 -1.49
CA ASN A 115 -8.29 -17.31 -2.08
C ASN A 115 -8.52 -17.20 -3.60
N ASN A 116 -8.04 -16.11 -4.23
CA ASN A 116 -8.20 -15.82 -5.65
C ASN A 116 -9.66 -15.71 -6.13
N ARG A 117 -10.59 -15.34 -5.24
CA ARG A 117 -11.99 -15.09 -5.60
C ARG A 117 -12.18 -13.61 -5.91
N PRO A 118 -13.00 -13.24 -6.92
CA PRO A 118 -13.22 -11.84 -7.28
C PRO A 118 -13.74 -11.01 -6.10
N VAL A 119 -13.21 -9.79 -5.95
CA VAL A 119 -13.69 -8.79 -4.99
C VAL A 119 -13.96 -7.48 -5.70
N VAL A 120 -14.94 -6.75 -5.18
CA VAL A 120 -15.26 -5.39 -5.58
C VAL A 120 -15.46 -4.58 -4.30
N VAL A 121 -14.75 -3.48 -4.18
CA VAL A 121 -14.89 -2.53 -3.07
C VAL A 121 -15.11 -1.16 -3.68
N GLU A 122 -16.20 -0.50 -3.31
CA GLU A 122 -16.52 0.83 -3.82
C GLU A 122 -17.14 1.69 -2.73
N GLY A 123 -16.99 2.99 -2.88
CA GLY A 123 -17.64 3.93 -1.98
C GLY A 123 -17.15 5.34 -2.22
N GLU A 124 -17.49 6.18 -1.25
CA GLU A 124 -17.25 7.62 -1.31
C GLU A 124 -16.41 8.09 -0.11
N GLY A 125 -16.08 9.38 -0.07
CA GLY A 125 -15.46 10.00 1.08
C GLY A 125 -14.13 9.36 1.47
N LEU A 126 -13.98 8.99 2.76
CA LEU A 126 -12.72 8.45 3.27
C LEU A 126 -12.36 7.09 2.65
N LEU A 127 -13.35 6.24 2.36
CA LEU A 127 -13.10 4.96 1.67
C LEU A 127 -12.55 5.21 0.27
N ALA A 128 -13.18 6.09 -0.50
CA ALA A 128 -12.69 6.44 -1.83
C ALA A 128 -11.24 6.98 -1.81
N ARG A 129 -10.92 7.83 -0.83
CA ARG A 129 -9.56 8.34 -0.63
C ARG A 129 -8.57 7.22 -0.30
N CYS A 130 -8.93 6.33 0.61
CA CYS A 130 -8.13 5.17 1.01
C CYS A 130 -7.83 4.28 -0.21
N LEU A 131 -8.85 3.89 -0.98
CA LEU A 131 -8.67 3.06 -2.18
C LEU A 131 -7.72 3.67 -3.21
N GLN A 132 -7.84 4.98 -3.45
CA GLN A 132 -6.94 5.71 -4.35
C GLN A 132 -5.51 5.82 -3.78
N HIS A 133 -5.36 6.02 -2.47
CA HIS A 133 -4.07 6.12 -1.78
C HIS A 133 -3.31 4.79 -1.82
N GLU A 134 -3.97 3.70 -1.42
CA GLU A 134 -3.33 2.40 -1.37
C GLU A 134 -2.99 1.89 -2.77
N THR A 135 -3.83 2.18 -3.77
CA THR A 135 -3.50 1.84 -5.17
C THR A 135 -2.28 2.62 -5.67
N ASP A 136 -2.12 3.90 -5.30
CA ASP A 136 -0.93 4.68 -5.67
C ASP A 136 0.36 4.07 -5.12
N HIS A 137 0.34 3.56 -3.88
CA HIS A 137 1.48 2.88 -3.29
C HIS A 137 1.94 1.69 -4.13
N LEU A 138 1.00 0.93 -4.71
CA LEU A 138 1.32 -0.21 -5.58
C LEU A 138 1.97 0.21 -6.90
N ASP A 139 1.80 1.47 -7.30
CA ASP A 139 2.43 2.06 -8.49
C ASP A 139 3.70 2.86 -8.14
N GLY A 140 4.21 2.75 -6.90
CA GLY A 140 5.39 3.47 -6.43
C GLY A 140 5.17 4.98 -6.23
N LYS A 141 3.91 5.40 -6.07
CA LYS A 141 3.53 6.79 -5.84
C LYS A 141 3.15 7.01 -4.38
N LEU A 142 3.43 8.20 -3.90
CA LEU A 142 3.04 8.68 -2.57
C LEU A 142 2.10 9.87 -2.73
N TYR A 143 1.29 10.17 -1.71
CA TYR A 143 0.35 11.30 -1.77
C TYR A 143 1.05 12.63 -2.10
N ILE A 144 2.30 12.81 -1.66
CA ILE A 144 3.12 13.99 -1.92
C ILE A 144 3.38 14.24 -3.41
N ASP A 145 3.27 13.21 -4.25
CA ASP A 145 3.43 13.33 -5.69
C ASP A 145 2.19 13.96 -6.35
N ARG A 146 1.01 13.82 -5.72
CA ARG A 146 -0.26 14.41 -6.16
C ARG A 146 -0.45 15.86 -5.73
N LEU A 147 0.33 16.33 -4.75
CA LEU A 147 0.24 17.71 -4.29
C LEU A 147 0.53 18.70 -5.41
N VAL A 148 -0.16 19.83 -5.36
CA VAL A 148 -0.05 20.95 -6.32
C VAL A 148 0.21 22.26 -5.58
N GLY A 149 0.57 23.30 -6.34
CA GLY A 149 0.65 24.67 -5.82
C GLY A 149 1.55 24.83 -4.60
N ASP A 150 1.06 25.60 -3.62
CA ASP A 150 1.81 25.98 -2.43
C ASP A 150 1.92 24.84 -1.41
N ASP A 151 0.94 23.92 -1.37
CA ASP A 151 1.02 22.73 -0.54
C ASP A 151 2.17 21.82 -0.94
N LYS A 152 2.38 21.61 -2.25
CA LYS A 152 3.55 20.87 -2.74
C LYS A 152 4.84 21.55 -2.29
N LYS A 153 4.94 22.87 -2.43
CA LYS A 153 6.15 23.63 -2.01
C LYS A 153 6.38 23.48 -0.50
N ARG A 154 5.34 23.63 0.30
CA ARG A 154 5.36 23.51 1.77
C ARG A 154 5.85 22.13 2.20
N ILE A 155 5.22 21.08 1.70
CA ILE A 155 5.56 19.69 2.05
C ILE A 155 6.96 19.32 1.57
N MET A 156 7.33 19.67 0.33
CA MET A 156 8.67 19.38 -0.18
C MET A 156 9.76 20.19 0.51
N LYS A 157 9.44 21.37 1.07
CA LYS A 157 10.36 22.11 1.95
C LYS A 157 10.52 21.40 3.28
N ALA A 158 9.41 20.96 3.90
CA ALA A 158 9.43 20.23 5.16
C ALA A 158 10.23 18.92 5.05
N ILE A 159 10.02 18.12 3.99
CA ILE A 159 10.77 16.88 3.74
C ILE A 159 12.28 17.09 3.63
N ARG A 160 12.72 18.24 3.07
CA ARG A 160 14.14 18.57 2.90
C ARG A 160 14.78 19.14 4.17
N ALA A 161 13.98 19.54 5.15
CA ALA A 161 14.49 20.08 6.39
C ALA A 161 15.14 18.96 7.22
N ALA A 162 16.19 19.31 7.96
CA ALA A 162 17.02 18.33 8.68
C ALA A 162 16.21 17.58 9.77
N ASP A 163 15.26 18.28 10.39
CA ASP A 163 14.36 17.79 11.42
C ASP A 163 13.40 16.70 10.91
N TYR A 164 13.03 16.70 9.63
CA TYR A 164 12.16 15.65 9.09
C TYR A 164 12.79 14.26 9.20
N ARG A 165 14.11 14.15 9.00
CA ARG A 165 14.82 12.88 9.18
C ARG A 165 14.73 12.39 10.63
N ASP A 166 14.82 13.30 11.58
CA ASP A 166 14.70 12.98 13.01
C ASP A 166 13.27 12.55 13.37
N VAL A 167 12.26 13.19 12.77
CA VAL A 167 10.84 12.79 12.90
C VAL A 167 10.63 11.38 12.37
N ALA A 168 11.09 11.09 11.15
CA ALA A 168 10.97 9.76 10.55
C ALA A 168 11.66 8.69 11.39
N ALA A 169 12.92 8.91 11.77
CA ALA A 169 13.68 7.99 12.62
C ALA A 169 13.05 7.82 14.02
N GLY A 170 12.44 8.87 14.57
CA GLY A 170 11.71 8.83 15.84
C GLY A 170 10.46 7.95 15.76
N VAL A 171 9.71 8.03 14.66
CA VAL A 171 8.52 7.20 14.40
C VAL A 171 8.92 5.75 14.21
N GLU A 172 9.97 5.49 13.43
CA GLU A 172 10.52 4.14 13.23
C GLU A 172 10.95 3.51 14.56
N ARG A 173 11.67 4.24 15.42
CA ARG A 173 12.05 3.75 16.76
C ARG A 173 10.85 3.43 17.65
N ARG A 174 9.80 4.28 17.63
CA ARG A 174 8.57 4.02 18.41
C ARG A 174 7.88 2.75 17.92
N ARG A 175 7.72 2.60 16.60
CA ARG A 175 7.07 1.43 15.99
C ARG A 175 7.89 0.15 16.18
N ALA A 176 9.22 0.23 16.14
CA ALA A 176 10.09 -0.93 16.35
C ALA A 176 9.90 -1.60 17.73
N GLY A 177 9.44 -0.87 18.75
CA GLY A 177 9.11 -1.43 20.07
C GLY A 177 7.89 -2.36 20.07
N THR A 178 7.09 -2.33 19.00
CA THR A 178 5.82 -3.06 18.85
C THR A 178 5.93 -4.20 17.82
N VAL A 179 7.00 -4.21 17.01
CA VAL A 179 7.20 -5.20 15.94
C VAL A 179 7.56 -6.56 16.53
N SER A 180 6.81 -7.59 16.16
CA SER A 180 7.17 -8.98 16.44
C SER A 180 8.13 -9.51 15.36
N SER A 181 9.14 -10.28 15.75
CA SER A 181 10.28 -10.71 14.92
C SER A 181 9.97 -11.75 13.81
N GLY A 182 8.74 -11.80 13.29
CA GLY A 182 8.23 -12.90 12.45
C GLY A 182 8.64 -12.88 10.98
N PHE A 183 8.99 -11.72 10.41
CA PHE A 183 9.40 -11.60 9.01
C PHE A 183 10.78 -10.94 8.89
N ALA A 184 11.82 -11.73 9.18
CA ALA A 184 13.17 -11.37 8.77
C ALA A 184 13.26 -11.48 7.24
N ALA A 185 13.78 -10.43 6.61
CA ALA A 185 13.97 -10.28 5.16
C ALA A 185 14.49 -11.57 4.50
N GLY A 186 13.71 -12.15 3.58
CA GLY A 186 14.18 -13.34 2.85
C GLY A 186 13.16 -14.15 2.04
N SER A 187 11.84 -13.93 2.15
CA SER A 187 10.89 -14.66 1.30
C SER A 187 11.02 -14.22 -0.15
N SER A 188 11.65 -15.03 -0.99
CA SER A 188 11.62 -14.83 -2.44
C SER A 188 10.21 -15.13 -2.93
N PHE A 189 9.37 -14.10 -3.05
CA PHE A 189 8.17 -14.19 -3.87
C PHE A 189 8.65 -14.45 -5.30
N GLY A 190 8.40 -15.67 -5.78
CA GLY A 190 9.16 -16.33 -6.82
C GLY A 190 9.26 -15.56 -8.13
N LYS A 191 10.48 -15.51 -8.68
CA LYS A 191 10.70 -15.41 -10.12
C LYS A 191 10.16 -16.69 -10.78
N GLY A 192 8.91 -16.64 -11.23
CA GLY A 192 8.33 -17.66 -12.09
C GLY A 192 8.97 -17.61 -13.47
N SER A 193 9.66 -18.70 -13.81
CA SER A 193 10.38 -18.99 -15.06
C SER A 193 9.72 -18.49 -16.35
N ALA A 194 10.54 -17.87 -17.20
CA ALA A 194 10.27 -17.73 -18.63
C ALA A 194 10.00 -19.11 -19.25
N PHE A 195 8.90 -19.25 -19.99
CA PHE A 195 8.68 -20.40 -20.86
C PHE A 195 9.38 -20.15 -22.19
N GLY A 196 10.57 -20.75 -22.33
CA GLY A 196 11.24 -20.93 -23.61
C GLY A 196 10.90 -22.28 -24.22
N GLY A 197 10.28 -22.24 -25.40
CA GLY A 197 10.51 -23.15 -26.54
C GLY A 197 10.08 -24.62 -26.44
N SER A 198 9.28 -25.06 -27.40
CA SER A 198 9.71 -26.19 -28.23
C SER A 198 9.01 -26.19 -29.59
N ALA A 199 9.83 -26.22 -30.63
CA ALA A 199 9.46 -26.57 -31.98
C ALA A 199 9.12 -28.06 -32.06
N LEU A 200 8.07 -28.40 -32.79
CA LEU A 200 7.89 -29.74 -33.35
C LEU A 200 7.58 -29.57 -34.84
N GLY A 201 8.58 -29.88 -35.65
CA GLY A 201 8.38 -30.22 -37.06
C GLY A 201 7.77 -31.61 -37.20
N GLY A 202 7.08 -31.85 -38.31
CA GLY A 202 6.56 -33.18 -38.62
C GLY A 202 5.64 -33.25 -39.84
N ARG A 203 6.24 -33.18 -41.02
CA ARG A 203 5.85 -33.80 -42.32
C ARG A 203 4.43 -34.36 -42.47
N SER A 204 3.74 -33.92 -43.53
CA SER A 204 3.40 -34.75 -44.71
C SER A 204 3.16 -33.82 -45.89
#